data_AF-A0A1Q7YNC6-F1
#
_entry.id   AF-A0A1Q7YNC6-F1
#
_cell.length_a   1.000
_cell.length_b   1.000
_cell.length_c   1.000
_cell.angle_alpha   90.00
_cell.angle_beta   90.00
_cell.angle_gamma   90.00
#
_symmetry.space_group_name_H-M   'P 1'
#
loop_
_entity.id
_entity.type
_entity.pdbx_description
1 polymer ?
#
loop_
_entity_poly.entity_id
_entity_poly.type
_entity_poly.pdbx_seq_one_letter_code
_entity_poly.pdbx_strand_id
1 'polypeptide(L)'
;MKRTEVENQLPSRGSKHICVPFETEAQYQACVTDVAKYRRYLTEMSEQHPELFPQAIGAGYAFHARYRSRKQGVVLRRIKLKVSKEVFTLRPSFILPYCIARTDEVEKALYLRHWGVPCEALAYVFGRNAMFWYRAWLSLGRPNLVGTTVKRPAHIPQDLVADEKITWLAGKEVVLPTTVGGGCVLGISVADKADSDSLEEAYGEFVTEARQVVVDYQVRSVCTDGFHATREAWRRLFPQLTLVLCFLHSILKIQERCRGALRRQVLERAWRVYQAATKRQFSQRLRRLSEWARGTLDGSVAEMVGKLCGRCADFTPAYDCPQAARTTNAVDRLHNHLDRVLYAMHYCQGQRTSARLAVRAWALQWNFHPYGPRLRHDQPARSSPFDDLNGFHYHPN
;
A
#
# COMPACT_ATOMS: atom_id res chain seq x y z
N MET A 1 8.52 -47.04 -5.02
CA MET A 1 7.52 -46.46 -5.95
C MET A 1 8.24 -45.81 -7.12
N LYS A 2 8.04 -46.33 -8.34
CA LYS A 2 8.73 -45.91 -9.57
C LYS A 2 8.44 -44.42 -9.88
N ARG A 3 9.50 -43.62 -10.03
CA ARG A 3 9.46 -42.29 -10.64
C ARG A 3 8.98 -42.44 -12.08
N THR A 4 7.78 -41.95 -12.39
CA THR A 4 7.32 -41.83 -13.78
C THR A 4 8.01 -40.63 -14.42
N GLU A 5 8.53 -40.81 -15.64
CA GLU A 5 9.42 -39.93 -16.41
C GLU A 5 8.81 -38.59 -16.88
N VAL A 6 7.90 -37.98 -16.11
CA VAL A 6 7.31 -36.67 -16.43
C VAL A 6 7.64 -35.66 -15.33
N GLU A 7 8.93 -35.45 -15.07
CA GLU A 7 9.43 -34.37 -14.21
C GLU A 7 10.39 -33.49 -15.02
N ASN A 8 9.83 -32.68 -15.92
CA ASN A 8 10.60 -31.70 -16.69
C ASN A 8 10.91 -30.43 -15.87
N GLN A 9 12.16 -29.98 -16.03
CA GLN A 9 12.84 -28.73 -15.62
C GLN A 9 12.18 -27.78 -14.60
N LEU A 10 12.96 -27.44 -13.58
CA LEU A 10 12.66 -26.39 -12.59
C LEU A 10 12.49 -25.02 -13.27
N PRO A 11 11.48 -24.22 -12.90
CA PRO A 11 11.22 -22.93 -13.54
C PRO A 11 12.30 -21.88 -13.22
N SER A 12 12.51 -20.95 -14.16
CA SER A 12 13.27 -19.72 -13.94
C SER A 12 12.58 -18.86 -12.86
N ARG A 13 13.36 -18.29 -11.94
CA ARG A 13 12.83 -17.39 -10.88
C ARG A 13 12.27 -16.12 -11.53
N GLY A 14 10.94 -15.93 -11.55
CA GLY A 14 10.30 -14.76 -12.16
C GLY A 14 8.78 -14.88 -12.37
N SER A 15 8.16 -13.79 -12.81
CA SER A 15 6.74 -13.36 -12.86
C SER A 15 5.70 -14.24 -13.58
N LYS A 16 5.96 -15.53 -13.83
CA LYS A 16 5.03 -16.41 -14.57
C LYS A 16 4.24 -17.34 -13.66
N HIS A 17 3.59 -16.77 -12.65
CA HIS A 17 2.66 -17.48 -11.78
C HIS A 17 1.29 -16.82 -11.83
N ILE A 18 0.25 -17.62 -12.03
CA ILE A 18 -1.15 -17.21 -11.85
C ILE A 18 -1.58 -17.80 -10.50
N CYS A 19 -1.94 -16.93 -9.56
CA CYS A 19 -2.50 -17.35 -8.27
C CYS A 19 -4.01 -17.53 -8.46
N VAL A 20 -4.49 -18.76 -8.40
CA VAL A 20 -5.90 -19.08 -8.58
C VAL A 20 -6.50 -19.31 -7.20
N PRO A 21 -7.61 -18.64 -6.83
CA PRO A 21 -8.30 -18.93 -5.58
C PRO A 21 -8.79 -20.38 -5.64
N PHE A 22 -8.56 -21.15 -4.58
CA PHE A 22 -9.15 -22.48 -4.38
C PHE A 22 -9.60 -22.53 -2.93
N GLU A 23 -10.81 -23.02 -2.69
CA GLU A 23 -11.38 -23.09 -1.35
C GLU A 23 -10.72 -24.20 -0.52
N THR A 24 -10.40 -25.33 -1.16
CA THR A 24 -9.79 -26.48 -0.48
C THR A 24 -8.70 -27.16 -1.30
N GLU A 25 -7.76 -27.83 -0.62
CA GLU A 25 -6.76 -28.67 -1.29
C GLU A 25 -7.38 -29.82 -2.08
N ALA A 26 -8.50 -30.37 -1.60
CA ALA A 26 -9.23 -31.45 -2.26
C ALA A 26 -9.80 -31.01 -3.61
N GLN A 27 -10.42 -29.82 -3.66
CA GLN A 27 -10.89 -29.21 -4.90
C GLN A 27 -9.74 -29.02 -5.90
N TYR A 28 -8.61 -28.48 -5.43
CA TYR A 28 -7.41 -28.31 -6.25
C TYR A 28 -6.87 -29.64 -6.77
N GLN A 29 -6.73 -30.65 -5.91
CA GLN A 29 -6.22 -31.97 -6.27
C GLN A 29 -7.10 -32.64 -7.33
N ALA A 30 -8.43 -32.53 -7.22
CA ALA A 30 -9.36 -33.05 -8.22
C ALA A 30 -9.19 -32.34 -9.59
N CYS A 31 -8.88 -31.04 -9.61
CA CYS A 31 -8.54 -30.33 -10.84
C CYS A 31 -7.18 -30.77 -11.39
N VAL A 32 -6.19 -31.01 -10.54
CA VAL A 32 -4.87 -31.48 -11.00
C VAL A 32 -4.97 -32.86 -11.67
N THR A 33 -5.83 -33.75 -11.19
CA THR A 33 -6.04 -35.09 -11.76
C THR A 33 -6.88 -35.06 -13.03
N ASP A 34 -7.90 -34.20 -13.10
CA ASP A 34 -8.81 -34.08 -14.25
C ASP A 34 -8.64 -32.72 -14.97
N VAL A 35 -8.03 -32.76 -16.15
CA VAL A 35 -7.77 -31.58 -16.98
C VAL A 35 -9.06 -30.90 -17.47
N ALA A 36 -10.12 -31.66 -17.73
CA ALA A 36 -11.40 -31.08 -18.14
C ALA A 36 -12.02 -30.30 -16.99
N LYS A 37 -12.01 -30.88 -15.78
CA LYS A 37 -12.44 -30.19 -14.55
C LYS A 37 -11.61 -28.92 -14.30
N TYR A 38 -10.28 -28.99 -14.46
CA TYR A 38 -9.42 -27.82 -14.28
C TYR A 38 -9.72 -26.74 -15.33
N ARG A 39 -9.91 -27.11 -16.60
CA ARG A 39 -10.25 -26.14 -17.65
C ARG A 39 -11.57 -25.42 -17.34
N ARG A 40 -12.59 -26.16 -16.90
CA ARG A 40 -13.87 -25.56 -16.47
C ARG A 40 -13.67 -24.58 -15.32
N TYR A 41 -12.90 -24.97 -14.30
CA TYR A 41 -12.62 -24.10 -13.16
C TYR A 41 -11.86 -22.83 -13.55
N LEU A 42 -10.84 -22.93 -14.41
CA LEU A 42 -10.11 -21.75 -14.89
C LEU A 42 -10.97 -20.84 -15.74
N THR A 43 -11.94 -21.38 -16.47
CA THR A 43 -12.90 -20.59 -17.26
C THR A 43 -13.78 -19.77 -16.32
N GLU A 44 -14.39 -20.42 -15.33
CA GLU A 44 -15.19 -19.78 -14.29
C GLU A 44 -14.40 -18.68 -13.57
N MET A 45 -13.17 -18.97 -13.13
CA MET A 45 -12.31 -17.99 -12.47
C MET A 45 -11.92 -16.84 -13.40
N SER A 46 -11.74 -17.07 -14.70
CA SER A 46 -11.43 -16.00 -15.65
C SER A 46 -12.62 -15.10 -15.97
N GLU A 47 -13.85 -15.62 -15.81
CA GLU A 47 -15.08 -14.83 -15.92
C GLU A 47 -15.32 -13.99 -14.66
N GLN A 48 -15.10 -14.58 -13.48
CA GLN A 48 -15.29 -13.90 -12.19
C GLN A 48 -14.16 -12.90 -11.86
N HIS A 49 -12.92 -13.26 -12.16
CA HIS A 49 -11.70 -12.53 -11.81
C HIS A 49 -10.74 -12.43 -13.00
N PRO A 50 -11.13 -11.76 -14.10
CA PRO A 50 -10.32 -11.66 -15.32
C PRO A 50 -8.93 -11.04 -15.06
N GLU A 51 -8.79 -10.16 -14.06
CA GLU A 51 -7.55 -9.49 -13.70
C GLU A 51 -6.47 -10.41 -13.11
N LEU A 52 -6.83 -11.63 -12.70
CA LEU A 52 -5.84 -12.64 -12.27
C LEU A 52 -5.11 -13.27 -13.45
N PHE A 53 -5.66 -13.14 -14.67
CA PHE A 53 -5.19 -13.85 -15.84
C PHE A 53 -4.58 -12.90 -16.88
N PRO A 54 -3.57 -13.34 -17.63
CA PRO A 54 -3.06 -12.56 -18.76
C PRO A 54 -4.15 -12.43 -19.82
N GLN A 55 -4.31 -11.24 -20.42
CA GLN A 55 -5.33 -10.96 -21.44
C GLN A 55 -5.33 -11.98 -22.59
N ALA A 56 -4.15 -12.47 -22.99
CA ALA A 56 -3.98 -13.48 -24.03
C ALA A 56 -4.57 -14.87 -23.69
N ILE A 57 -5.04 -15.11 -22.45
CA ILE A 57 -5.70 -16.36 -22.07
C ILE A 57 -7.01 -16.60 -22.84
N GLY A 58 -7.71 -15.52 -23.22
CA GLY A 58 -8.97 -15.59 -23.97
C GLY A 58 -8.81 -16.19 -25.37
N ALA A 59 -7.62 -16.08 -25.96
CA ALA A 59 -7.28 -16.77 -27.21
C ALA A 59 -6.96 -18.27 -27.02
N GLY A 60 -7.09 -18.77 -25.79
CA GLY A 60 -6.93 -20.15 -25.41
C GLY A 60 -5.51 -20.54 -24.98
N TYR A 61 -5.42 -21.70 -24.32
CA TYR A 61 -4.19 -22.25 -23.78
C TYR A 61 -4.20 -23.78 -23.79
N ALA A 62 -3.01 -24.37 -23.76
CA ALA A 62 -2.80 -25.81 -23.57
C ALA A 62 -2.22 -26.08 -22.18
N PHE A 63 -2.62 -27.19 -21.55
CA PHE A 63 -1.91 -27.70 -20.39
C PHE A 63 -0.57 -28.26 -20.87
N HIS A 64 0.51 -27.62 -20.43
CA HIS A 64 1.85 -27.81 -20.99
C HIS A 64 2.71 -28.77 -20.17
N ALA A 65 2.70 -28.62 -18.84
CA ALA A 65 3.52 -29.43 -17.95
C ALA A 65 2.92 -29.50 -16.54
N ARG A 66 3.49 -30.36 -15.69
CA ARG A 66 3.28 -30.35 -14.25
C ARG A 66 4.56 -30.70 -13.52
N TYR A 67 4.71 -30.27 -12.28
CA TYR A 67 5.81 -30.69 -11.42
C TYR A 67 5.34 -30.81 -9.97
N ARG A 68 6.01 -31.64 -9.18
CA ARG A 68 5.77 -31.74 -7.74
C ARG A 68 6.70 -30.79 -6.99
N SER A 69 6.13 -29.91 -6.16
CA SER A 69 6.91 -29.07 -5.25
C SER A 69 7.60 -29.96 -4.21
N ARG A 70 8.94 -29.93 -4.18
CA ARG A 70 9.72 -30.65 -3.15
C ARG A 70 9.45 -30.12 -1.74
N LYS A 71 9.10 -28.84 -1.61
CA LYS A 71 8.91 -28.19 -0.30
C LYS A 71 7.55 -28.50 0.33
N GLN A 72 6.52 -28.66 -0.49
CA GLN A 72 5.12 -28.76 -0.04
C GLN A 72 4.43 -30.04 -0.48
N GLY A 73 5.08 -30.86 -1.32
CA GLY A 73 4.49 -32.09 -1.87
C GLY A 73 3.38 -31.88 -2.89
N VAL A 74 2.92 -30.63 -3.12
CA VAL A 74 1.82 -30.29 -4.03
C VAL A 74 2.25 -30.37 -5.49
N VAL A 75 1.41 -30.95 -6.35
CA VAL A 75 1.61 -30.96 -7.81
C VAL A 75 1.06 -29.68 -8.41
N LEU A 76 1.89 -28.94 -9.14
CA LEU A 76 1.54 -27.69 -9.80
C LEU A 76 1.44 -27.91 -11.31
N ARG A 77 0.37 -27.40 -11.93
CA ARG A 77 0.15 -27.44 -13.38
C ARG A 77 0.68 -26.17 -14.04
N ARG A 78 1.12 -26.30 -15.28
CA ARG A 78 1.56 -25.18 -16.12
C ARG A 78 0.72 -25.13 -17.39
N ILE A 79 0.33 -23.93 -17.78
CA ILE A 79 -0.37 -23.67 -19.04
C ILE A 79 0.54 -22.91 -19.99
N LYS A 80 0.40 -23.16 -21.28
CA LYS A 80 1.06 -22.39 -22.34
C LYS A 80 -0.01 -21.68 -23.15
N LEU A 81 0.06 -20.35 -23.23
CA LEU A 81 -0.87 -19.55 -24.01
C LEU A 81 -0.67 -19.83 -25.50
N LYS A 82 -1.77 -19.91 -26.27
CA LYS A 82 -1.69 -20.25 -27.70
C LYS A 82 -1.04 -19.15 -28.53
N VAL A 83 -1.34 -17.90 -28.24
CA VAL A 83 -0.87 -16.73 -29.00
C VAL A 83 0.55 -16.32 -28.57
N SER A 84 0.72 -15.87 -27.32
CA SER A 84 2.02 -15.37 -26.84
C SER A 84 3.07 -16.46 -26.61
N LYS A 85 2.67 -17.74 -26.62
CA LYS A 85 3.50 -18.91 -26.29
C LYS A 85 4.09 -18.90 -24.88
N GLU A 86 3.68 -17.94 -24.04
CA GLU A 86 4.16 -17.83 -22.68
C GLU A 86 3.64 -18.96 -21.80
N VAL A 87 4.47 -19.39 -20.86
CA VAL A 87 4.16 -20.49 -19.95
C VAL A 87 3.96 -19.96 -18.53
N PHE A 88 2.78 -20.18 -17.97
CA PHE A 88 2.43 -19.79 -16.60
C PHE A 88 2.26 -21.02 -15.71
N THR A 89 2.73 -20.91 -14.48
CA THR A 89 2.46 -21.89 -13.42
C THR A 89 1.19 -21.49 -12.68
N LEU A 90 0.24 -22.41 -12.59
CA LEU A 90 -0.98 -22.24 -11.81
C LEU A 90 -0.68 -22.62 -10.36
N ARG A 91 -0.64 -21.62 -9.47
CA ARG A 91 -0.43 -21.79 -8.03
C ARG A 91 -1.79 -21.62 -7.33
N PRO A 92 -2.23 -22.55 -6.48
CA PRO A 92 -3.42 -22.33 -5.68
C PRO A 92 -3.17 -21.28 -4.57
N SER A 93 -4.20 -20.54 -4.19
CA SER A 93 -4.13 -19.47 -3.16
C SER A 93 -3.64 -19.96 -1.80
N PHE A 94 -3.93 -21.21 -1.44
CA PHE A 94 -3.50 -21.80 -0.16
C PHE A 94 -1.99 -22.14 -0.07
N ILE A 95 -1.20 -21.93 -1.12
CA ILE A 95 0.26 -22.16 -1.12
C ILE A 95 1.00 -20.86 -1.38
N LEU A 96 1.86 -20.36 -0.50
CA LEU A 96 2.62 -19.12 -0.69
C LEU A 96 3.56 -19.11 -1.91
N PRO A 97 3.98 -17.92 -2.39
CA PRO A 97 5.03 -17.79 -3.40
C PRO A 97 6.27 -18.63 -3.08
N TYR A 98 6.90 -19.19 -4.11
CA TYR A 98 8.03 -20.14 -4.01
C TYR A 98 7.72 -21.43 -3.21
N CYS A 99 6.43 -21.71 -2.98
CA CYS A 99 5.91 -22.86 -2.25
C CYS A 99 6.62 -23.04 -0.90
N ILE A 100 6.81 -21.96 -0.15
CA ILE A 100 7.54 -22.01 1.12
C ILE A 100 6.71 -22.60 2.26
N ALA A 101 5.39 -22.41 2.22
CA ALA A 101 4.44 -22.85 3.22
C ALA A 101 3.03 -22.84 2.63
N ARG A 102 2.09 -23.47 3.34
CA ARG A 102 0.66 -23.23 3.18
C ARG A 102 0.24 -21.95 3.89
N THR A 103 -0.89 -21.38 3.47
CA THR A 103 -1.40 -20.12 4.04
C THR A 103 -1.85 -20.29 5.49
N ASP A 104 -2.54 -21.38 5.82
CA ASP A 104 -2.99 -21.74 7.17
C ASP A 104 -1.83 -21.92 8.17
N GLU A 105 -0.68 -22.44 7.71
CA GLU A 105 0.54 -22.60 8.51
C GLU A 105 1.13 -21.25 8.98
N VAL A 106 0.93 -20.17 8.22
CA VAL A 106 1.64 -18.89 8.46
C VAL A 106 0.73 -17.70 8.74
N GLU A 107 -0.57 -17.77 8.45
CA GLU A 107 -1.49 -16.64 8.51
C GLU A 107 -1.44 -15.95 9.89
N LYS A 108 -1.44 -16.72 10.98
CA LYS A 108 -1.45 -16.20 12.36
C LYS A 108 -0.14 -15.53 12.72
N ALA A 109 0.99 -16.12 12.32
CA ALA A 109 2.30 -15.54 12.53
C ALA A 109 2.49 -14.25 11.72
N LEU A 110 2.04 -14.22 10.46
CA LEU A 110 2.09 -13.03 9.60
C LEU A 110 1.11 -11.93 10.05
N TYR A 111 -0.03 -12.29 10.64
CA TYR A 111 -0.92 -11.37 11.33
C TYR A 111 -0.21 -10.69 12.51
N LEU A 112 0.46 -11.47 13.37
CA LEU A 112 1.23 -10.89 14.48
C LEU A 112 2.42 -10.05 13.99
N ARG A 113 3.01 -10.42 12.85
CA ARG A 113 4.10 -9.67 12.25
C ARG A 113 3.73 -8.23 11.89
N HIS A 114 2.47 -8.00 11.48
CA HIS A 114 1.91 -6.67 11.22
C HIS A 114 1.99 -5.76 12.45
N TRP A 115 1.92 -6.32 13.66
CA TRP A 115 2.03 -5.61 14.93
C TRP A 115 3.47 -5.45 15.43
N GLY A 116 4.46 -5.74 14.60
CA GLY A 116 5.88 -5.58 14.94
C GLY A 116 6.48 -6.73 15.74
N VAL A 117 5.79 -7.86 15.89
CA VAL A 117 6.33 -9.03 16.62
C VAL A 117 7.64 -9.52 15.96
N PRO A 118 8.76 -9.62 16.70
CA PRO A 118 10.04 -10.06 16.14
C PRO A 118 10.01 -11.49 15.59
N CYS A 119 10.81 -11.76 14.56
CA CYS A 119 10.84 -13.08 13.93
C CYS A 119 11.32 -14.20 14.87
N GLU A 120 12.10 -13.87 15.91
CA GLU A 120 12.50 -14.81 16.96
C GLU A 120 11.32 -15.22 17.85
N ALA A 121 10.46 -14.27 18.21
CA ALA A 121 9.22 -14.56 18.94
C ALA A 121 8.27 -15.41 18.08
N LEU A 122 8.17 -15.13 16.77
CA LEU A 122 7.40 -15.97 15.86
C LEU A 122 7.98 -17.40 15.77
N ALA A 123 9.30 -17.53 15.75
CA ALA A 123 9.96 -18.83 15.77
C ALA A 123 9.70 -19.61 17.06
N TYR A 124 9.70 -18.93 18.20
CA TYR A 124 9.40 -19.52 19.50
C TYR A 124 7.95 -20.04 19.58
N VAL A 125 6.96 -19.24 19.13
CA VAL A 125 5.54 -19.58 19.26
C VAL A 125 5.04 -20.54 18.17
N PHE A 126 5.49 -20.37 16.92
CA PHE A 126 4.96 -21.10 15.76
C PHE A 126 5.95 -22.10 15.16
N GLY A 127 7.12 -22.28 15.78
CA GLY A 127 8.21 -23.10 15.25
C GLY A 127 8.89 -22.46 14.03
N ARG A 128 9.64 -23.28 13.28
CA ARG A 128 10.60 -22.83 12.23
C ARG A 128 11.70 -21.94 12.83
N ASN A 129 12.59 -21.43 11.98
CA ASN A 129 13.62 -20.48 12.41
C ASN A 129 13.23 -19.04 12.07
N ALA A 130 13.83 -18.06 12.73
CA ALA A 130 13.56 -16.64 12.52
C ALA A 130 13.73 -16.22 11.04
N MET A 131 14.72 -16.80 10.34
CA MET A 131 14.96 -16.50 8.93
C MET A 131 13.87 -17.00 7.98
N PHE A 132 13.16 -18.07 8.34
CA PHE A 132 11.98 -18.52 7.61
C PHE A 132 10.88 -17.45 7.67
N TRP A 133 10.56 -16.96 8.88
CA TRP A 133 9.54 -15.91 9.08
C TRP A 133 9.91 -14.61 8.40
N TYR A 134 11.17 -14.18 8.53
CA TYR A 134 11.70 -13.00 7.84
C TYR A 134 11.51 -13.11 6.32
N ARG A 135 11.88 -14.25 5.72
CA ARG A 135 11.76 -14.46 4.27
C ARG A 135 10.30 -14.59 3.82
N ALA A 136 9.44 -15.22 4.63
CA ALA A 136 8.01 -15.33 4.35
C ALA A 136 7.37 -13.94 4.31
N TRP A 137 7.66 -13.11 5.31
CA TRP A 137 7.18 -11.73 5.34
C TRP A 137 7.73 -10.89 4.19
N LEU A 138 9.05 -10.87 3.97
CA LEU A 138 9.65 -10.13 2.85
C LEU A 138 9.12 -10.56 1.47
N SER A 139 8.66 -11.81 1.33
CA SER A 139 8.08 -12.28 0.08
C SER A 139 6.83 -11.50 -0.32
N LEU A 140 6.09 -10.96 0.66
CA LEU A 140 4.95 -10.10 0.43
C LEU A 140 5.36 -8.78 -0.22
N GLY A 141 6.58 -8.27 -0.03
CA GLY A 141 7.00 -6.99 -0.63
C GLY A 141 7.45 -7.06 -2.08
N ARG A 142 7.48 -8.26 -2.68
CA ARG A 142 7.97 -8.50 -4.05
C ARG A 142 6.99 -8.13 -5.17
N PRO A 143 5.67 -8.36 -5.05
CA PRO A 143 4.71 -8.01 -6.09
C PRO A 143 4.67 -6.51 -6.37
N ASN A 144 4.14 -6.15 -7.53
CA ASN A 144 3.71 -4.78 -7.84
C ASN A 144 2.62 -4.39 -6.82
N LEU A 145 2.88 -3.37 -6.01
CA LEU A 145 2.03 -2.91 -4.92
C LEU A 145 0.71 -2.38 -5.46
N VAL A 146 0.75 -1.56 -6.52
CA VAL A 146 -0.46 -1.00 -7.13
C VAL A 146 -1.32 -2.09 -7.76
N GLY A 147 -0.78 -2.95 -8.64
CA GLY A 147 -1.53 -4.02 -9.30
C GLY A 147 -1.97 -5.15 -8.36
N THR A 148 -1.30 -5.31 -7.21
CA THR A 148 -1.81 -6.21 -6.16
C THR A 148 -2.99 -5.59 -5.43
N THR A 149 -3.03 -4.26 -5.27
CA THR A 149 -4.04 -3.55 -4.48
C THR A 149 -5.25 -3.10 -5.30
N VAL A 150 -5.06 -2.62 -6.53
CA VAL A 150 -6.10 -2.07 -7.41
C VAL A 150 -6.46 -3.12 -8.46
N LYS A 151 -7.68 -3.67 -8.39
CA LYS A 151 -8.13 -4.75 -9.29
C LYS A 151 -8.95 -4.28 -10.47
N ARG A 152 -9.46 -3.04 -10.41
CA ARG A 152 -10.17 -2.40 -11.51
C ARG A 152 -9.50 -1.08 -11.86
N PRO A 153 -9.15 -0.83 -13.13
CA PRO A 153 -8.61 0.45 -13.58
C PRO A 153 -9.42 1.66 -13.12
N ALA A 154 -10.76 1.55 -13.11
CA ALA A 154 -11.66 2.63 -12.68
C ALA A 154 -11.54 2.98 -11.17
N HIS A 155 -10.95 2.10 -10.36
CA HIS A 155 -10.82 2.31 -8.92
C HIS A 155 -9.46 2.91 -8.53
N ILE A 156 -8.54 3.11 -9.49
CA ILE A 156 -7.24 3.70 -9.16
C ILE A 156 -7.43 5.14 -8.64
N PRO A 157 -7.00 5.46 -7.41
CA PRO A 157 -7.22 6.79 -6.84
C PRO A 157 -6.39 7.85 -7.58
N GLN A 158 -7.03 8.96 -7.98
CA GLN A 158 -6.34 10.09 -8.63
C GLN A 158 -6.05 11.26 -7.68
N ASP A 159 -6.66 11.25 -6.49
CA ASP A 159 -6.35 12.19 -5.42
C ASP A 159 -5.60 11.45 -4.33
N LEU A 160 -4.36 11.89 -4.11
CA LEU A 160 -3.40 11.18 -3.29
C LEU A 160 -2.98 12.03 -2.10
N VAL A 161 -2.39 11.34 -1.14
CA VAL A 161 -1.65 11.94 -0.04
C VAL A 161 -0.22 11.42 -0.11
N ALA A 162 0.75 12.31 0.01
CA ALA A 162 2.15 11.96 0.02
C ALA A 162 2.86 12.65 1.18
N ASP A 163 3.70 11.88 1.86
CA ASP A 163 4.58 12.34 2.93
C ASP A 163 5.75 11.35 3.08
N GLU A 164 6.72 11.71 3.90
CA GLU A 164 7.94 10.96 4.13
C GLU A 164 8.13 10.60 5.60
N LYS A 165 8.64 9.39 5.86
CA LYS A 165 9.06 8.99 7.19
C LYS A 165 10.57 8.78 7.25
N ILE A 166 11.24 9.54 8.10
CA ILE A 166 12.66 9.30 8.44
C ILE A 166 12.77 8.04 9.30
N THR A 167 13.74 7.18 8.98
CA THR A 167 14.07 5.96 9.72
C THR A 167 15.55 5.60 9.55
N TRP A 168 15.95 4.40 10.00
CA TRP A 168 17.34 3.94 10.01
C TRP A 168 17.54 2.66 9.19
N LEU A 169 18.61 2.65 8.40
CA LEU A 169 19.14 1.50 7.68
C LEU A 169 20.60 1.28 8.06
N ALA A 170 20.89 0.19 8.77
CA ALA A 170 22.24 -0.15 9.25
C ALA A 170 22.91 1.05 9.96
N GLY A 171 22.15 1.75 10.81
CA GLY A 171 22.61 2.92 11.56
C GLY A 171 22.70 4.23 10.75
N LYS A 172 22.34 4.24 9.46
CA LYS A 172 22.29 5.44 8.63
C LYS A 172 20.85 5.92 8.46
N GLU A 173 20.65 7.23 8.53
CA GLU A 173 19.35 7.84 8.26
C GLU A 173 18.94 7.57 6.80
N VAL A 174 17.69 7.16 6.61
CA VAL A 174 17.05 7.01 5.30
C VAL A 174 15.63 7.54 5.37
N VAL A 175 15.07 7.83 4.20
CA VAL A 175 13.72 8.39 4.07
C VAL A 175 12.82 7.33 3.43
N LEU A 176 11.58 7.24 3.92
CA LEU A 176 10.54 6.38 3.36
C LEU A 176 9.42 7.23 2.74
N PRO A 177 9.50 7.56 1.44
CA PRO A 177 8.45 8.27 0.74
C PRO A 177 7.25 7.35 0.56
N THR A 178 6.08 7.79 1.02
CA THR A 178 4.84 6.99 1.01
C THR A 178 3.75 7.72 0.24
N THR A 179 3.06 6.99 -0.63
CA THR A 179 1.90 7.46 -1.39
C THR A 179 0.66 6.67 -0.96
N VAL A 180 -0.41 7.39 -0.61
CA VAL A 180 -1.66 6.83 -0.10
C VAL A 180 -2.84 7.34 -0.94
N GLY A 181 -3.78 6.46 -1.25
CA GLY A 181 -5.00 6.81 -1.98
C GLY A 181 -6.08 5.75 -1.77
N GLY A 182 -7.35 6.15 -1.75
CA GLY A 182 -8.47 5.20 -1.56
C GLY A 182 -8.39 4.37 -0.28
N GLY A 183 -7.77 4.90 0.78
CA GLY A 183 -7.54 4.20 2.05
C GLY A 183 -6.38 3.18 2.05
N CYS A 184 -5.70 3.00 0.92
CA CYS A 184 -4.61 2.04 0.74
C CYS A 184 -3.24 2.72 0.61
N VAL A 185 -2.17 2.01 1.00
CA VAL A 185 -0.80 2.36 0.63
C VAL A 185 -0.55 1.92 -0.81
N LEU A 186 -0.38 2.87 -1.72
CA LEU A 186 -0.17 2.59 -3.14
C LEU A 186 1.31 2.65 -3.55
N GLY A 187 2.12 3.37 -2.77
CA GLY A 187 3.56 3.50 -2.98
C GLY A 187 4.30 3.58 -1.66
N ILE A 188 5.41 2.86 -1.54
CA ILE A 188 6.41 3.07 -0.50
C ILE A 188 7.76 2.53 -0.98
N SER A 189 8.83 3.32 -0.82
CA SER A 189 10.20 2.90 -1.12
C SER A 189 11.19 3.49 -0.11
N VAL A 190 12.48 3.29 -0.36
CA VAL A 190 13.60 3.79 0.45
C VAL A 190 14.41 4.76 -0.41
N ALA A 191 14.46 6.01 0.03
CA ALA A 191 15.33 7.06 -0.51
C ALA A 191 16.50 7.29 0.45
N ASP A 192 17.69 7.52 -0.10
CA ASP A 192 18.90 7.74 0.70
C ASP A 192 18.90 9.14 1.35
N LYS A 193 18.15 10.10 0.79
CA LYS A 193 18.08 11.48 1.22
C LYS A 193 16.67 12.06 1.04
N ALA A 194 16.40 13.17 1.74
CA ALA A 194 15.18 13.97 1.63
C ALA A 194 15.31 15.10 0.60
N ASP A 195 16.01 14.87 -0.51
CA ASP A 195 16.17 15.84 -1.60
C ASP A 195 15.23 15.51 -2.79
N SER A 196 15.01 16.50 -3.67
CA SER A 196 14.01 16.38 -4.75
C SER A 196 14.30 15.19 -5.67
N ASP A 197 15.57 14.93 -5.98
CA ASP A 197 15.96 13.88 -6.93
C ASP A 197 15.75 12.49 -6.32
N SER A 198 16.16 12.30 -5.05
CA SER A 198 15.97 11.04 -4.33
C SER A 198 14.48 10.73 -4.10
N LEU A 199 13.67 11.76 -3.83
CA LEU A 199 12.23 11.62 -3.66
C LEU A 199 11.51 11.38 -4.99
N GLU A 200 11.94 12.01 -6.08
CA GLU A 200 11.42 11.76 -7.43
C GLU A 200 11.64 10.30 -7.84
N GLU A 201 12.83 9.75 -7.62
CA GLU A 201 13.14 8.33 -7.88
C GLU A 201 12.20 7.41 -7.07
N ALA A 202 12.10 7.65 -5.76
CA ALA A 202 11.34 6.79 -4.85
C ALA A 202 9.82 6.87 -5.06
N TYR A 203 9.25 8.07 -5.25
CA TYR A 203 7.84 8.23 -5.62
C TYR A 203 7.58 7.72 -7.04
N GLY A 204 8.58 7.79 -7.94
CA GLY A 204 8.52 7.28 -9.30
C GLY A 204 8.25 5.77 -9.39
N GLU A 205 8.58 4.99 -8.34
CA GLU A 205 8.18 3.58 -8.27
C GLU A 205 6.66 3.40 -8.29
N PHE A 206 5.92 4.22 -7.54
CA PHE A 206 4.45 4.21 -7.57
C PHE A 206 3.95 4.56 -8.98
N VAL A 207 4.53 5.58 -9.62
CA VAL A 207 4.13 6.01 -10.97
C VAL A 207 4.34 4.90 -11.98
N THR A 208 5.49 4.22 -11.92
CA THR A 208 5.81 3.08 -12.78
C THR A 208 4.81 1.95 -12.59
N GLU A 209 4.50 1.60 -11.34
CA GLU A 209 3.56 0.54 -11.03
C GLU A 209 2.11 0.89 -11.39
N ALA A 210 1.70 2.15 -11.22
CA ALA A 210 0.40 2.66 -11.62
C ALA A 210 0.23 2.62 -13.15
N ARG A 211 1.27 3.01 -13.91
CA ARG A 211 1.26 2.94 -15.38
C ARG A 211 1.24 1.52 -15.95
N GLN A 212 1.69 0.53 -15.17
CA GLN A 212 1.51 -0.88 -15.52
C GLN A 212 0.05 -1.36 -15.37
N VAL A 213 -0.75 -0.70 -14.52
CA VAL A 213 -2.18 -0.99 -14.35
C VAL A 213 -3.03 -0.17 -15.32
N VAL A 214 -2.72 1.12 -15.46
CA VAL A 214 -3.41 2.07 -16.35
C VAL A 214 -2.36 2.85 -17.13
N VAL A 215 -2.19 2.55 -18.41
CA VAL A 215 -1.09 3.09 -19.26
C VAL A 215 -1.00 4.62 -19.18
N ASP A 216 -2.13 5.31 -19.32
CA ASP A 216 -2.20 6.78 -19.31
C ASP A 216 -2.58 7.33 -17.92
N TYR A 217 -2.15 6.65 -16.84
CA TYR A 217 -2.47 7.08 -15.49
C TYR A 217 -2.02 8.52 -15.21
N GLN A 218 -2.96 9.33 -14.71
CA GLN A 218 -2.75 10.71 -14.29
C GLN A 218 -3.19 10.92 -12.84
N VAL A 219 -2.42 11.74 -12.13
CA VAL A 219 -2.76 12.21 -10.78
C VAL A 219 -3.44 13.57 -10.89
N ARG A 220 -4.63 13.68 -10.31
CA ARG A 220 -5.40 14.92 -10.26
C ARG A 220 -4.88 15.84 -9.16
N SER A 221 -4.69 15.31 -7.95
CA SER A 221 -4.19 16.09 -6.82
C SER A 221 -3.32 15.30 -5.86
N VAL A 222 -2.42 15.99 -5.17
CA VAL A 222 -1.61 15.43 -4.08
C VAL A 222 -1.63 16.38 -2.88
N CYS A 223 -2.02 15.86 -1.71
CA CYS A 223 -1.89 16.56 -0.44
C CYS A 223 -0.53 16.25 0.21
N THR A 224 0.22 17.28 0.57
CA THR A 224 1.56 17.18 1.20
C THR A 224 1.66 18.08 2.43
N ASP A 225 2.61 17.83 3.33
CA ASP A 225 2.89 18.69 4.50
C ASP A 225 3.44 20.10 4.14
N GLY A 226 3.92 20.26 2.90
CA GLY A 226 4.48 21.48 2.36
C GLY A 226 6.00 21.44 2.15
N PHE A 227 6.65 20.30 2.39
CA PHE A 227 8.09 20.15 2.18
C PHE A 227 8.45 20.38 0.70
N HIS A 228 9.47 21.21 0.47
CA HIS A 228 9.81 21.69 -0.87
C HIS A 228 10.22 20.55 -1.80
N ALA A 229 11.07 19.64 -1.32
CA ALA A 229 11.58 18.53 -2.11
C ALA A 229 10.46 17.58 -2.56
N THR A 230 9.50 17.27 -1.69
CA THR A 230 8.29 16.49 -2.01
C THR A 230 7.49 17.16 -3.12
N ARG A 231 7.22 18.46 -2.99
CA ARG A 231 6.42 19.22 -3.96
C ARG A 231 7.10 19.30 -5.33
N GLU A 232 8.41 19.49 -5.34
CA GLU A 232 9.25 19.44 -6.55
C GLU A 232 9.19 18.07 -7.21
N ALA A 233 9.46 16.99 -6.46
CA ALA A 233 9.42 15.61 -6.95
C ALA A 233 8.08 15.30 -7.61
N TRP A 234 6.96 15.63 -6.94
CA TRP A 234 5.63 15.41 -7.50
C TRP A 234 5.37 16.23 -8.77
N ARG A 235 5.78 17.50 -8.83
CA ARG A 235 5.64 18.32 -10.05
C ARG A 235 6.42 17.76 -11.23
N ARG A 236 7.62 17.21 -10.99
CA ARG A 236 8.42 16.57 -12.04
C ARG A 236 7.76 15.28 -12.53
N LEU A 237 7.20 14.48 -11.62
CA LEU A 237 6.46 13.26 -11.95
C LEU A 237 5.15 13.54 -12.71
N PHE A 238 4.41 14.60 -12.33
CA PHE A 238 3.16 15.01 -12.97
C PHE A 238 3.05 16.55 -13.10
N PRO A 239 3.43 17.13 -14.25
CA PRO A 239 3.46 18.58 -14.44
C PRO A 239 2.11 19.29 -14.27
N GLN A 240 0.99 18.59 -14.49
CA GLN A 240 -0.37 19.14 -14.44
C GLN A 240 -1.10 18.91 -13.11
N LEU A 241 -0.42 18.33 -12.10
CA LEU A 241 -1.08 17.95 -10.86
C LEU A 241 -1.44 19.18 -10.00
N THR A 242 -2.53 19.08 -9.23
CA THR A 242 -2.89 20.08 -8.23
C THR A 242 -2.27 19.76 -6.87
N LEU A 243 -1.31 20.58 -6.41
CA LEU A 243 -0.72 20.43 -5.08
C LEU A 243 -1.59 21.12 -4.03
N VAL A 244 -1.93 20.39 -2.99
CA VAL A 244 -2.68 20.90 -1.84
C VAL A 244 -1.81 20.83 -0.59
N LEU A 245 -1.75 21.91 0.16
CA LEU A 245 -1.05 21.93 1.44
C LEU A 245 -1.93 21.36 2.56
N CYS A 246 -1.32 20.50 3.38
CA CYS A 246 -1.96 19.95 4.56
C CYS A 246 -2.30 21.03 5.58
N PHE A 247 -3.61 21.22 5.84
CA PHE A 247 -4.05 22.17 6.86
C PHE A 247 -3.70 21.69 8.28
N LEU A 248 -3.76 20.36 8.52
CA LEU A 248 -3.48 19.75 9.82
C LEU A 248 -2.08 20.10 10.34
N HIS A 249 -1.05 20.09 9.49
CA HIS A 249 0.31 20.47 9.89
C HIS A 249 0.41 21.91 10.39
N SER A 250 -0.43 22.82 9.89
CA SER A 250 -0.51 24.19 10.43
C SER A 250 -1.14 24.21 11.83
N ILE A 251 -2.17 23.37 12.04
CA ILE A 251 -2.82 23.20 13.33
C ILE A 251 -1.85 22.62 14.37
N LEU A 252 -1.09 21.58 14.02
CA LEU A 252 -0.14 20.93 14.91
C LEU A 252 0.95 21.91 15.38
N LYS A 253 1.50 22.71 14.47
CA LYS A 253 2.51 23.75 14.80
C LYS A 253 1.97 24.79 15.79
N ILE A 254 0.71 25.23 15.64
CA ILE A 254 0.05 26.12 16.60
C ILE A 254 -0.14 25.42 17.95
N GLN A 255 -0.63 24.17 17.91
CA GLN A 255 -0.89 23.36 19.09
C GLN A 255 0.37 23.16 19.95
N GLU A 256 1.52 22.91 19.33
CA GLU A 256 2.80 22.71 20.01
C GLU A 256 3.27 23.94 20.78
N ARG A 257 2.89 25.14 20.34
CA ARG A 257 3.31 26.43 20.92
C ARG A 257 2.27 27.08 21.83
N CYS A 258 1.05 26.57 21.86
CA CYS A 258 -0.04 27.12 22.66
C CYS A 258 -0.43 26.20 23.83
N ARG A 259 -0.75 26.77 25.00
CA ARG A 259 -1.11 26.03 26.23
C ARG A 259 -2.36 26.66 26.88
N GLY A 260 -2.97 25.92 27.82
CA GLY A 260 -4.08 26.41 28.64
C GLY A 260 -5.34 26.80 27.84
N ALA A 261 -6.13 27.72 28.40
CA ALA A 261 -7.39 28.18 27.83
C ALA A 261 -7.25 28.85 26.45
N LEU A 262 -6.11 29.52 26.20
CA LEU A 262 -5.81 30.16 24.92
C LEU A 262 -5.75 29.13 23.78
N ARG A 263 -5.19 27.95 24.04
CA ARG A 263 -5.09 26.86 23.06
C ARG A 263 -6.45 26.48 22.50
N ARG A 264 -7.46 26.32 23.36
CA ARG A 264 -8.82 25.99 22.92
C ARG A 264 -9.36 27.07 21.97
N GLN A 265 -9.25 28.34 22.35
CA GLN A 265 -9.75 29.46 21.54
C GLN A 265 -9.06 29.57 20.17
N VAL A 266 -7.73 29.48 20.14
CA VAL A 266 -6.96 29.55 18.88
C VAL A 266 -7.32 28.37 17.97
N LEU A 267 -7.35 27.15 18.52
CA LEU A 267 -7.62 25.94 17.74
C LEU A 267 -9.06 25.90 17.23
N GLU A 268 -10.05 26.31 18.02
CA GLU A 268 -11.45 26.42 17.56
C GLU A 268 -11.57 27.37 16.38
N ARG A 269 -10.91 28.54 16.44
CA ARG A 269 -10.92 29.50 15.33
C ARG A 269 -10.20 28.97 14.10
N ALA A 270 -9.05 28.33 14.27
CA ALA A 270 -8.30 27.74 13.15
C ALA A 270 -9.07 26.58 12.50
N TRP A 271 -9.72 25.72 13.29
CA TRP A 271 -10.58 24.65 12.77
C TRP A 271 -11.84 25.18 12.08
N ARG A 272 -12.42 26.29 12.54
CA ARG A 272 -13.51 26.96 11.80
C ARG A 272 -13.06 27.41 10.41
N VAL A 273 -11.81 27.84 10.23
CA VAL A 273 -11.26 28.12 8.89
C VAL A 273 -11.23 26.85 8.04
N TYR A 274 -10.71 25.74 8.57
CA TYR A 274 -10.69 24.46 7.88
C TYR A 274 -12.10 24.00 7.45
N GLN A 275 -13.10 24.11 8.32
CA GLN A 275 -14.48 23.72 8.07
C GLN A 275 -15.21 24.61 7.05
N ALA A 276 -14.52 25.53 6.37
CA ALA A 276 -15.14 26.28 5.28
C ALA A 276 -15.52 25.33 4.12
N ALA A 277 -16.72 25.52 3.58
CA ALA A 277 -17.26 24.75 2.47
C ALA A 277 -16.89 25.35 1.10
N THR A 278 -16.57 26.65 1.05
CA THR A 278 -16.22 27.36 -0.19
C THR A 278 -14.94 28.16 -0.05
N LYS A 279 -14.28 28.41 -1.19
CA LYS A 279 -13.10 29.28 -1.28
C LYS A 279 -13.34 30.66 -0.69
N ARG A 280 -14.49 31.27 -0.99
CA ARG A 280 -14.91 32.58 -0.41
C ARG A 280 -15.02 32.54 1.10
N GLN A 281 -15.69 31.51 1.64
CA GLN A 281 -15.85 31.36 3.09
C GLN A 281 -14.51 31.12 3.77
N PHE A 282 -13.63 30.32 3.16
CA PHE A 282 -12.28 30.07 3.66
C PHE A 282 -11.47 31.36 3.77
N SER A 283 -11.38 32.13 2.69
CA SER A 283 -10.64 33.40 2.67
C SER A 283 -11.20 34.40 3.68
N GLN A 284 -12.53 34.48 3.83
CA GLN A 284 -13.15 35.36 4.82
C GLN A 284 -12.80 34.92 6.25
N ARG A 285 -12.94 33.64 6.57
CA ARG A 285 -12.63 33.10 7.91
C ARG A 285 -11.14 33.24 8.24
N LEU A 286 -10.26 33.02 7.26
CA LEU A 286 -8.82 33.19 7.41
C LEU A 286 -8.45 34.65 7.71
N ARG A 287 -9.07 35.61 6.99
CA ARG A 287 -8.89 37.04 7.28
C ARG A 287 -9.33 37.38 8.70
N ARG A 288 -10.50 36.89 9.14
CA ARG A 288 -10.99 37.10 10.52
C ARG A 288 -10.08 36.47 11.58
N LEU A 289 -9.50 35.31 11.30
CA LEU A 289 -8.49 34.70 12.16
C LEU A 289 -7.24 35.59 12.26
N SER A 290 -6.77 36.13 11.13
CA SER A 290 -5.61 37.03 11.11
C SER A 290 -5.85 38.34 11.85
N GLU A 291 -7.01 38.97 11.66
CA GLU A 291 -7.40 40.20 12.37
C GLU A 291 -7.44 39.97 13.89
N TRP A 292 -8.10 38.90 14.32
CA TRP A 292 -8.16 38.52 15.73
C TRP A 292 -6.78 38.21 16.30
N ALA A 293 -5.95 37.47 15.57
CA ALA A 293 -4.61 37.11 16.02
C ALA A 293 -3.74 38.34 16.29
N ARG A 294 -3.79 39.37 15.43
CA ARG A 294 -3.02 40.61 15.62
C ARG A 294 -3.44 41.41 16.86
N GLY A 295 -4.70 41.33 17.26
CA GLY A 295 -5.22 42.07 18.41
C GLY A 295 -5.21 41.29 19.73
N THR A 296 -4.97 39.98 19.71
CA THR A 296 -5.13 39.12 20.90
C THR A 296 -3.94 38.21 21.17
N LEU A 297 -3.15 37.86 20.16
CA LEU A 297 -2.03 36.94 20.30
C LEU A 297 -0.70 37.69 20.22
N ASP A 298 0.28 37.17 20.94
CA ASP A 298 1.66 37.62 20.92
C ASP A 298 2.64 36.43 20.75
N GLY A 299 3.92 36.77 20.61
CA GLY A 299 5.02 35.82 20.56
C GLY A 299 4.85 34.70 19.54
N SER A 300 5.27 33.49 19.93
CA SER A 300 5.34 32.33 19.03
C SER A 300 3.98 31.85 18.52
N VAL A 301 2.90 32.06 19.28
CA VAL A 301 1.55 31.65 18.85
C VAL A 301 1.05 32.57 17.74
N ALA A 302 1.24 33.89 17.89
CA ALA A 302 0.92 34.87 16.84
C ALA A 302 1.70 34.59 15.56
N GLU A 303 2.98 34.25 15.67
CA GLU A 303 3.84 33.89 14.54
C GLU A 303 3.30 32.67 13.79
N MET A 304 2.94 31.58 14.49
CA MET A 304 2.42 30.37 13.85
C MET A 304 1.06 30.61 13.17
N VAL A 305 0.17 31.40 13.79
CA VAL A 305 -1.10 31.79 13.15
C VAL A 305 -0.85 32.67 11.93
N GLY A 306 0.11 33.60 12.01
CA GLY A 306 0.56 34.41 10.88
C GLY A 306 1.05 33.57 9.71
N LYS A 307 1.90 32.55 9.99
CA LYS A 307 2.36 31.59 8.97
C LYS A 307 1.22 30.80 8.35
N LEU A 308 0.25 30.34 9.14
CA LEU A 308 -0.95 29.69 8.61
C LEU A 308 -1.70 30.62 7.65
N CYS A 309 -1.96 31.87 8.06
CA CYS A 309 -2.63 32.88 7.25
C CYS A 309 -1.89 33.21 5.95
N GLY A 310 -0.56 33.25 5.98
CA GLY A 310 0.28 33.49 4.81
C GLY A 310 0.21 32.40 3.74
N ARG A 311 -0.25 31.18 4.09
CA ARG A 311 -0.32 30.02 3.16
C ARG A 311 -1.68 29.83 2.51
N CYS A 312 -2.50 30.87 2.46
CA CYS A 312 -3.84 30.84 1.86
C CYS A 312 -3.82 30.23 0.44
N ALA A 313 -2.88 30.68 -0.40
CA ALA A 313 -2.76 30.23 -1.79
C ALA A 313 -2.50 28.72 -1.93
N ASP A 314 -1.83 28.10 -0.96
CA ASP A 314 -1.54 26.67 -0.99
C ASP A 314 -2.70 25.79 -0.45
N PHE A 315 -3.62 26.37 0.32
CA PHE A 315 -4.82 25.67 0.80
C PHE A 315 -5.99 25.73 -0.18
N THR A 316 -6.10 26.85 -0.90
CA THR A 316 -7.25 27.09 -1.79
C THR A 316 -7.43 26.14 -2.98
N PRO A 317 -6.38 25.49 -3.54
CA PRO A 317 -6.56 24.58 -4.68
C PRO A 317 -7.49 23.39 -4.37
N ALA A 318 -7.65 23.03 -3.09
CA ALA A 318 -8.59 21.98 -2.68
C ALA A 318 -10.07 22.34 -2.92
N TYR A 319 -10.42 23.61 -3.08
CA TYR A 319 -11.79 24.00 -3.42
C TYR A 319 -12.05 23.91 -4.93
N ASP A 320 -10.99 24.00 -5.73
CA ASP A 320 -11.05 23.84 -7.18
C ASP A 320 -10.94 22.34 -7.57
N CYS A 321 -10.50 21.48 -6.64
CA CYS A 321 -10.53 20.02 -6.73
C CYS A 321 -11.25 19.39 -5.51
N PRO A 322 -12.59 19.23 -5.53
CA PRO A 322 -13.37 18.82 -4.36
C PRO A 322 -13.02 17.45 -3.76
N GLN A 323 -12.43 16.56 -4.55
CA GLN A 323 -11.98 15.22 -4.11
C GLN A 323 -10.58 15.24 -3.48
N ALA A 324 -9.85 16.36 -3.57
CA ALA A 324 -8.51 16.47 -3.03
C ALA A 324 -8.52 16.34 -1.50
N ALA A 325 -7.58 15.56 -0.98
CA ALA A 325 -7.32 15.56 0.45
C ALA A 325 -6.84 16.95 0.91
N ARG A 326 -7.34 17.39 2.07
CA ARG A 326 -6.97 18.66 2.71
C ARG A 326 -6.05 18.49 3.93
N THR A 327 -5.78 17.24 4.27
CA THR A 327 -4.89 16.84 5.36
C THR A 327 -4.14 15.58 4.99
N THR A 328 -2.91 15.42 5.49
CA THR A 328 -2.08 14.23 5.33
C THR A 328 -2.41 13.13 6.34
N ASN A 329 -3.42 13.30 7.19
CA ASN A 329 -3.76 12.36 8.27
C ASN A 329 -3.92 10.89 7.82
N ALA A 330 -4.27 10.65 6.55
CA ALA A 330 -4.28 9.29 5.99
C ALA A 330 -2.88 8.65 6.02
N VAL A 331 -1.82 9.36 5.62
CA VAL A 331 -0.44 8.88 5.66
C VAL A 331 0.19 9.06 7.05
N ASP A 332 -0.11 10.12 7.79
CA ASP A 332 0.45 10.33 9.14
C ASP A 332 0.11 9.16 10.08
N ARG A 333 -1.12 8.64 10.01
CA ARG A 333 -1.56 7.46 10.81
C ARG A 333 -0.80 6.20 10.42
N LEU A 334 -0.54 6.04 9.13
CA LEU A 334 0.21 4.92 8.58
C LEU A 334 1.67 4.97 9.00
N HIS A 335 2.30 6.14 8.92
CA HIS A 335 3.67 6.35 9.41
C HIS A 335 3.78 6.12 10.92
N ASN A 336 2.79 6.52 11.71
CA ASN A 336 2.77 6.20 13.15
C ASN A 336 2.72 4.69 13.42
N HIS A 337 2.01 3.93 12.60
CA HIS A 337 1.99 2.47 12.73
C HIS A 337 3.31 1.85 12.23
N LEU A 338 3.80 2.28 11.07
CA LEU A 338 5.09 1.85 10.51
C LEU A 338 6.25 2.12 11.46
N ASP A 339 6.30 3.29 12.10
CA ASP A 339 7.34 3.67 13.05
C ASP A 339 7.42 2.70 14.23
N ARG A 340 6.27 2.31 14.79
CA ARG A 340 6.21 1.31 15.87
C ARG A 340 6.71 -0.06 15.41
N VAL A 341 6.33 -0.47 14.20
CA VAL A 341 6.79 -1.74 13.60
C VAL A 341 8.30 -1.71 13.37
N LEU A 342 8.83 -0.63 12.79
CA LEU A 342 10.26 -0.48 12.55
C LEU A 342 11.04 -0.41 13.86
N TYR A 343 10.54 0.31 14.85
CA TYR A 343 11.14 0.37 16.18
C TYR A 343 11.23 -1.02 16.83
N ALA A 344 10.13 -1.78 16.83
CA ALA A 344 10.08 -3.14 17.38
C ALA A 344 11.01 -4.13 16.63
N MET A 345 11.32 -3.86 15.36
CA MET A 345 12.29 -4.63 14.57
C MET A 345 13.74 -4.21 14.79
N HIS A 346 14.01 -3.21 15.62
CA HIS A 346 15.30 -2.51 15.69
C HIS A 346 15.75 -1.95 14.33
N TYR A 347 14.80 -1.40 13.58
CA TYR A 347 14.97 -0.80 12.25
C TYR A 347 15.52 -1.77 11.20
N CYS A 348 15.82 -1.26 10.01
CA CYS A 348 16.36 -2.11 8.94
C CYS A 348 17.86 -2.30 9.15
N GLN A 349 18.34 -3.55 9.22
CA GLN A 349 19.76 -3.87 9.42
C GLN A 349 20.45 -4.45 8.17
N GLY A 350 19.71 -4.63 7.08
CA GLY A 350 20.20 -5.22 5.83
C GLY A 350 20.62 -4.19 4.78
N GLN A 351 20.49 -4.58 3.51
CA GLN A 351 20.72 -3.71 2.36
C GLN A 351 19.43 -2.93 1.99
N ARG A 352 19.57 -1.83 1.22
CA ARG A 352 18.44 -1.03 0.70
C ARG A 352 17.38 -1.89 0.01
N THR A 353 17.78 -2.91 -0.74
CA THR A 353 16.88 -3.87 -1.39
C THR A 353 16.00 -4.65 -0.39
N SER A 354 16.59 -5.12 0.71
CA SER A 354 15.87 -5.83 1.76
C SER A 354 14.97 -4.91 2.59
N ALA A 355 15.41 -3.67 2.84
CA ALA A 355 14.61 -2.64 3.50
C ALA A 355 13.38 -2.25 2.64
N ARG A 356 13.59 -2.04 1.34
CA ARG A 356 12.50 -1.81 0.38
C ARG A 356 11.48 -2.95 0.39
N LEU A 357 11.93 -4.22 0.39
CA LEU A 357 11.02 -5.35 0.51
C LEU A 357 10.27 -5.37 1.85
N ALA A 358 10.90 -4.97 2.95
CA ALA A 358 10.27 -4.94 4.28
C ALA A 358 9.14 -3.90 4.34
N VAL A 359 9.40 -2.67 3.90
CA VAL A 359 8.38 -1.60 3.92
C VAL A 359 7.24 -1.88 2.94
N ARG A 360 7.53 -2.53 1.80
CA ARG A 360 6.49 -2.98 0.87
C ARG A 360 5.68 -4.17 1.38
N ALA A 361 6.32 -5.10 2.09
CA ALA A 361 5.62 -6.20 2.76
C ALA A 361 4.66 -5.66 3.82
N TRP A 362 5.10 -4.68 4.61
CA TRP A 362 4.26 -3.96 5.54
C TRP A 362 3.07 -3.27 4.84
N ALA A 363 3.32 -2.59 3.72
CA ALA A 363 2.27 -1.91 2.94
C ALA A 363 1.20 -2.89 2.45
N LEU A 364 1.61 -4.03 1.89
CA LEU A 364 0.66 -5.06 1.45
C LEU A 364 -0.06 -5.71 2.61
N GLN A 365 0.60 -5.96 3.74
CA GLN A 365 -0.10 -6.40 4.93
C GLN A 365 -1.14 -5.37 5.37
N TRP A 366 -0.80 -4.08 5.39
CA TRP A 366 -1.77 -3.04 5.74
C TRP A 366 -3.00 -3.05 4.82
N ASN A 367 -2.80 -3.12 3.51
CA ASN A 367 -3.89 -3.06 2.54
C ASN A 367 -4.87 -4.23 2.68
N PHE A 368 -4.39 -5.41 3.07
CA PHE A 368 -5.20 -6.64 3.18
C PHE A 368 -5.58 -6.99 4.62
N HIS A 369 -5.02 -6.32 5.63
CA HIS A 369 -5.29 -6.62 7.03
C HIS A 369 -6.73 -6.24 7.38
N PRO A 370 -7.45 -7.08 8.12
CA PRO A 370 -8.82 -6.79 8.48
C PRO A 370 -8.90 -5.60 9.43
N TYR A 371 -9.88 -4.72 9.27
CA TYR A 371 -10.10 -3.60 10.19
C TYR A 371 -10.34 -4.06 11.62
N GLY A 372 -10.11 -3.21 12.62
CA GLY A 372 -10.31 -3.58 14.02
C GLY A 372 -11.73 -4.14 14.31
N PRO A 373 -11.89 -5.06 15.28
CA PRO A 373 -13.17 -5.72 15.55
C PRO A 373 -14.35 -4.78 15.73
N ARG A 374 -14.14 -3.62 16.39
CA ARG A 374 -15.17 -2.59 16.56
C ARG A 374 -15.70 -2.07 15.23
N LEU A 375 -14.82 -1.74 14.29
CA LEU A 375 -15.26 -1.23 12.99
C LEU A 375 -16.01 -2.31 12.20
N ARG A 376 -15.54 -3.56 12.22
CA ARG A 376 -16.21 -4.66 11.52
C ARG A 376 -17.55 -5.04 12.18
N HIS A 377 -17.70 -4.79 13.48
CA HIS A 377 -18.99 -4.92 14.16
C HIS A 377 -19.96 -3.81 13.73
N ASP A 378 -19.51 -2.56 13.77
CA ASP A 378 -20.36 -1.39 13.49
C ASP A 378 -20.64 -1.22 11.98
N GLN A 379 -19.73 -1.69 11.12
CA GLN A 379 -19.80 -1.63 9.66
C GLN A 379 -19.38 -2.97 9.05
N PRO A 380 -20.24 -4.02 9.09
CA PRO A 380 -19.89 -5.37 8.65
C PRO A 380 -19.50 -5.51 7.18
N ALA A 381 -19.94 -4.57 6.34
CA ALA A 381 -19.58 -4.51 4.92
C ALA A 381 -18.12 -4.07 4.68
N ARG A 382 -17.40 -3.62 5.71
CA ARG A 382 -16.02 -3.14 5.59
C ARG A 382 -15.06 -4.13 6.24
N SER A 383 -14.36 -4.90 5.42
CA SER A 383 -13.43 -5.90 5.94
C SER A 383 -11.99 -5.40 6.03
N SER A 384 -11.47 -4.74 4.98
CA SER A 384 -10.08 -4.28 4.86
C SER A 384 -9.99 -3.09 3.89
N PRO A 385 -8.85 -2.35 3.84
CA PRO A 385 -8.65 -1.32 2.82
C PRO A 385 -8.79 -1.84 1.38
N PHE A 386 -8.31 -3.05 1.11
CA PHE A 386 -8.46 -3.70 -0.19
C PHE A 386 -9.93 -3.90 -0.57
N ASP A 387 -10.73 -4.40 0.37
CA ASP A 387 -12.15 -4.66 0.17
C ASP A 387 -12.95 -3.36 0.02
N ASP A 388 -12.64 -2.33 0.81
CA ASP A 388 -13.22 -0.99 0.65
C ASP A 388 -12.94 -0.39 -0.74
N LEU A 389 -11.74 -0.65 -1.29
CA LEU A 389 -11.33 -0.13 -2.59
C LEU A 389 -11.91 -0.93 -3.77
N ASN A 390 -12.03 -2.25 -3.64
CA ASN A 390 -12.37 -3.14 -4.75
C ASN A 390 -13.81 -3.68 -4.70
N GLY A 391 -14.42 -3.72 -3.51
CA GLY A 391 -15.76 -4.24 -3.25
C GLY A 391 -15.85 -5.77 -3.21
N PHE A 392 -14.73 -6.46 -3.04
CA PHE A 392 -14.68 -7.92 -2.92
C PHE A 392 -13.38 -8.42 -2.25
N HIS A 393 -13.36 -9.70 -1.88
CA HIS A 393 -12.18 -10.46 -1.48
C HIS A 393 -12.11 -11.79 -2.25
N TYR A 394 -10.91 -12.33 -2.46
CA TYR A 394 -10.71 -13.59 -3.20
C TYR A 394 -10.89 -14.84 -2.33
N HIS A 395 -10.71 -14.69 -1.02
CA HIS A 395 -10.73 -15.77 -0.04
C HIS A 395 -10.98 -15.17 1.36
N PRO A 396 -11.62 -15.89 2.30
CA PRO A 396 -11.87 -15.39 3.65
C PRO A 396 -10.62 -15.25 4.55
N ASN A 397 -9.54 -15.98 4.23
CA ASN A 397 -8.25 -15.94 4.95
C ASN A 397 -7.28 -14.87 4.44
#